data_AF-A0A939AQ97-F1
#
_entry.id   AF-A0A939AQ97-F1
#
_cell.length_a   1.000
_cell.length_b   1.000
_cell.length_c   1.000
_cell.angle_alpha   90.00
_cell.angle_beta   90.00
_cell.angle_gamma   90.00
#
_symmetry.space_group_name_H-M   'P 1'
#
loop_
_entity.id
_entity.type
_entity.pdbx_description
1 polymer ?
#
loop_
_entity_poly.entity_id
_entity_poly.type
_entity_poly.pdbx_seq_one_letter_code
_entity_poly.pdbx_strand_id
1 'polypeptide(L)'
;MAVAEVLEPPDPWPFTRQQRLEFVLREDVAAALALAAQSDSLTGLTVHVAGGPTWRMTGERYALDYLQALGLPADMATFLDAPRAFDWYAPSSALTRAGFAPTPYPAYLDRLRAAVQAFIAEA
;
A
#
# COMPACT_ATOMS: atom_id res chain seq x y z
N MET A 1 -5.56 -11.51 -15.40
CA MET A 1 -4.51 -10.82 -16.18
C MET A 1 -3.32 -10.63 -15.29
N ALA A 2 -2.20 -11.27 -15.62
CA ALA A 2 -0.92 -11.08 -14.96
C ALA A 2 -0.10 -10.09 -15.80
N VAL A 3 0.14 -8.91 -15.25
CA VAL A 3 1.44 -8.25 -15.23
C VAL A 3 1.40 -7.48 -13.91
N ALA A 4 2.07 -7.97 -12.88
CA ALA A 4 2.51 -7.07 -11.82
C ALA A 4 3.54 -6.19 -12.51
N GLU A 5 3.09 -5.06 -13.08
CA GLU A 5 4.03 -4.07 -13.59
C GLU A 5 4.89 -3.71 -12.40
N VAL A 6 6.13 -4.17 -12.41
CA VAL A 6 7.18 -3.60 -11.58
C VAL A 6 7.22 -2.15 -12.02
N LEU A 7 6.57 -1.28 -11.25
CA LEU A 7 6.49 0.12 -11.57
C LEU A 7 7.85 0.74 -11.32
N GLU A 8 8.31 1.54 -12.26
CA GLU A 8 9.49 2.35 -12.06
C GLU A 8 9.29 3.24 -10.82
N PRO A 9 10.27 3.32 -9.90
CA PRO A 9 10.19 4.22 -8.76
C PRO A 9 9.93 5.67 -9.22
N PRO A 10 9.02 6.41 -8.58
CA PRO A 10 8.82 7.82 -8.91
C PRO A 10 10.07 8.66 -8.60
N ASP A 11 10.32 9.67 -9.42
CA ASP A 11 11.34 10.71 -9.18
C ASP A 11 10.71 12.10 -9.31
N PRO A 12 10.43 12.82 -8.20
CA PRO A 12 10.55 12.39 -6.82
C PRO A 12 9.39 11.52 -6.33
N TRP A 13 9.59 10.79 -5.23
CA TRP A 13 8.51 10.18 -4.47
C TRP A 13 7.48 11.23 -4.05
N PRO A 14 6.17 10.95 -4.11
CA PRO A 14 5.11 11.96 -3.97
C PRO A 14 4.83 12.41 -2.52
N PHE A 15 5.79 12.24 -1.62
CA PHE A 15 5.71 12.53 -0.19
C PHE A 15 7.08 12.98 0.34
N THR A 16 7.11 13.58 1.53
CA THR A 16 8.38 13.90 2.19
C THR A 16 8.97 12.66 2.86
N ARG A 17 10.28 12.70 3.14
CA ARG A 17 11.01 11.61 3.81
C ARG A 17 10.33 11.17 5.12
N GLN A 18 9.92 12.11 5.96
CA GLN A 18 9.32 11.83 7.28
C GLN A 18 7.80 11.80 7.28
N GLN A 19 7.14 11.95 6.12
CA GLN A 19 5.68 11.92 6.05
C GLN A 19 5.14 10.58 6.54
N ARG A 20 4.15 10.61 7.42
CA ARG A 20 3.41 9.41 7.85
C ARG A 20 2.56 8.92 6.68
N LEU A 21 2.75 7.67 6.32
CA LEU A 21 2.03 7.01 5.23
C LEU A 21 1.31 5.77 5.75
N GLU A 22 0.13 5.55 5.20
CA GLU A 22 -0.59 4.29 5.25
C GLU A 22 -1.16 4.02 3.85
N PHE A 23 -0.63 2.99 3.19
CA PHE A 23 -1.16 2.53 1.92
C PHE A 23 -2.21 1.43 2.15
N VAL A 24 -2.99 1.18 1.11
CA VAL A 24 -3.92 0.05 1.02
C VAL A 24 -3.85 -0.46 -0.41
N LEU A 25 -3.87 -1.79 -0.60
CA LEU A 25 -3.86 -2.35 -1.93
C LEU A 25 -5.19 -2.06 -2.64
N ARG A 26 -5.11 -1.83 -3.94
CA ARG A 26 -6.29 -1.61 -4.78
C ARG A 26 -7.28 -2.78 -4.68
N GLU A 27 -6.77 -4.00 -4.59
CA GLU A 27 -7.56 -5.23 -4.45
C GLU A 27 -8.30 -5.27 -3.10
N ASP A 28 -7.64 -4.81 -2.02
CA ASP A 28 -8.28 -4.70 -0.71
C ASP A 28 -9.38 -3.62 -0.72
N VAL A 29 -9.16 -2.50 -1.44
CA VAL A 29 -10.21 -1.48 -1.64
C VAL A 29 -11.41 -2.05 -2.38
N ALA A 30 -11.17 -2.79 -3.46
CA ALA A 30 -12.24 -3.45 -4.21
C ALA A 30 -13.00 -4.46 -3.34
N ALA A 31 -12.31 -5.25 -2.52
CA ALA A 31 -12.91 -6.19 -1.59
C ALA A 31 -13.78 -5.48 -0.53
N ALA A 32 -13.30 -4.37 0.03
CA ALA A 32 -14.07 -3.58 0.99
C ALA A 32 -15.34 -2.98 0.38
N LEU A 33 -15.27 -2.49 -0.87
CA LEU A 33 -16.42 -1.98 -1.60
C LEU A 33 -17.44 -3.09 -1.89
N ALA A 34 -16.97 -4.26 -2.34
CA ALA A 34 -17.83 -5.41 -2.57
C ALA A 34 -18.52 -5.86 -1.26
N LEU A 35 -17.80 -5.85 -0.14
CA LEU A 35 -18.37 -6.17 1.16
C LEU A 35 -19.43 -5.15 1.60
N ALA A 36 -19.16 -3.85 1.42
CA ALA A 36 -20.10 -2.79 1.74
C ALA A 36 -21.39 -2.89 0.92
N ALA A 37 -21.29 -3.22 -0.38
CA ALA A 37 -22.44 -3.37 -1.26
C ALA A 37 -23.33 -4.59 -0.92
N GLN A 38 -22.78 -5.59 -0.24
CA GLN A 38 -23.46 -6.85 0.08
C GLN A 38 -23.89 -6.96 1.55
N SER A 39 -23.60 -5.94 2.38
CA SER A 39 -23.80 -6.01 3.82
C SER A 39 -24.74 -4.93 4.33
N ASP A 40 -25.94 -5.34 4.74
CA ASP A 40 -26.91 -4.47 5.41
C ASP A 40 -26.32 -3.81 6.66
N SER A 41 -25.39 -4.50 7.34
CA SER A 41 -24.71 -4.00 8.54
C SER A 41 -23.81 -2.78 8.28
N LEU A 42 -23.49 -2.49 7.02
CA LEU A 42 -22.68 -1.35 6.59
C LEU A 42 -23.51 -0.23 5.96
N THR A 43 -24.81 -0.42 5.78
CA THR A 43 -25.68 0.56 5.12
C THR A 43 -25.78 1.84 5.94
N GLY A 44 -25.57 2.99 5.28
CA GLY A 44 -25.62 4.31 5.91
C GLY A 44 -24.40 4.66 6.78
N LEU A 45 -23.38 3.79 6.84
CA LEU A 45 -22.16 4.05 7.59
C LEU A 45 -21.07 4.67 6.71
N THR A 46 -20.36 5.65 7.25
CA THR A 46 -19.07 6.09 6.71
C THR A 46 -17.97 5.18 7.26
N VAL A 47 -17.17 4.59 6.37
CA VAL A 47 -16.06 3.70 6.74
C VAL A 47 -14.76 4.14 6.08
N HIS A 48 -13.65 4.02 6.81
CA HIS A 48 -12.31 4.14 6.24
C HIS A 48 -11.79 2.77 5.85
N VAL A 49 -11.42 2.62 4.58
CA VAL A 49 -10.68 1.46 4.08
C VAL A 49 -9.19 1.76 4.18
N ALA A 50 -8.46 0.96 4.95
CA ALA A 50 -7.06 1.22 5.29
C ALA A 50 -6.27 -0.09 5.33
N GLY A 51 -4.96 -0.03 5.04
CA GLY A 51 -4.07 -1.19 5.07
C GLY A 51 -3.80 -1.70 6.49
N GLY A 52 -4.01 -0.86 7.51
CA GLY A 52 -3.87 -1.23 8.91
C GLY A 52 -2.43 -1.09 9.43
N PRO A 53 -2.17 -1.54 10.66
CA PRO A 53 -0.95 -1.18 11.40
C PRO A 53 0.36 -1.55 10.71
N THR A 54 0.38 -2.61 9.89
CA THR A 54 1.60 -3.05 9.19
C THR A 54 2.01 -2.09 8.06
N TRP A 55 1.08 -1.28 7.55
CA TRP A 55 1.33 -0.28 6.50
C TRP A 55 1.70 1.10 7.06
N ARG A 56 1.67 1.29 8.38
CA ARG A 56 1.97 2.56 9.03
C ARG A 56 3.47 2.77 9.12
N MET A 57 4.01 3.62 8.25
CA MET A 57 5.44 3.91 8.18
C MET A 57 5.72 5.34 7.71
N THR A 58 7.00 5.69 7.56
CA THR A 58 7.42 6.94 6.92
C THR A 58 7.58 6.75 5.42
N GLY A 59 7.55 7.85 4.67
CA GLY A 59 7.91 7.88 3.25
C GLY A 59 9.26 7.24 2.95
N GLU A 60 10.27 7.55 3.76
CA GLU A 60 11.61 6.96 3.64
C GLU A 60 11.57 5.44 3.75
N ARG A 61 10.91 4.91 4.79
CA ARG A 61 10.87 3.48 5.00
C ARG A 61 10.22 2.75 3.82
N TYR A 62 9.09 3.26 3.34
CA TYR A 62 8.41 2.68 2.19
C TYR A 62 9.29 2.71 0.92
N ALA A 63 9.89 3.86 0.61
CA ALA A 63 10.73 4.03 -0.58
C ALA A 63 11.96 3.10 -0.54
N LEU A 64 12.62 2.99 0.61
CA LEU A 64 13.80 2.13 0.77
C LEU A 64 13.45 0.64 0.68
N ASP A 65 12.37 0.21 1.34
CA ASP A 65 11.90 -1.17 1.26
C ASP A 65 11.50 -1.54 -0.19
N TYR A 66 10.91 -0.60 -0.94
CA TYR A 66 10.55 -0.76 -2.35
C TYR A 66 11.78 -0.85 -3.25
N LEU A 67 12.71 0.10 -3.17
CA LEU A 67 13.96 0.09 -3.95
C LEU A 67 14.78 -1.18 -3.67
N GLN A 68 14.87 -1.59 -2.41
CA GLN A 68 15.53 -2.83 -2.02
C GLN A 68 14.86 -4.05 -2.68
N ALA A 69 13.53 -4.11 -2.71
CA ALA A 69 12.80 -5.19 -3.36
C ALA A 69 13.05 -5.23 -4.88
N LEU A 70 13.32 -4.08 -5.51
CA LEU A 70 13.71 -3.97 -6.92
C LEU A 70 15.20 -4.22 -7.18
N GLY A 71 16.03 -4.32 -6.14
CA GLY A 71 17.49 -4.39 -6.29
C GLY A 71 18.15 -3.07 -6.70
N LEU A 72 17.49 -1.93 -6.46
CA LEU A 72 17.97 -0.58 -6.77
C LEU A 72 18.66 0.07 -5.56
N PRO A 73 19.62 0.98 -5.80
CA PRO A 73 20.34 1.64 -4.71
C PRO A 73 19.46 2.67 -3.97
N ALA A 74 19.69 2.81 -2.68
CA ALA A 74 18.89 3.65 -1.78
C ALA A 74 18.99 5.16 -2.08
N ASP A 75 20.09 5.61 -2.68
CA ASP A 75 20.34 7.01 -3.03
C ASP A 75 19.49 7.50 -4.21
N MET A 76 18.81 6.61 -4.92
CA MET A 76 17.76 6.96 -5.90
C MET A 76 16.49 7.51 -5.24
N ALA A 77 16.31 7.37 -3.92
CA ALA A 77 15.14 7.90 -3.24
C ALA A 77 15.21 9.43 -3.06
N THR A 78 14.57 10.16 -3.96
CA THR A 78 14.31 11.60 -3.87
C THR A 78 12.88 11.86 -3.38
N PHE A 79 12.66 12.94 -2.63
CA PHE A 79 11.37 13.22 -1.96
C PHE A 79 10.91 14.64 -2.23
N LEU A 80 9.62 14.92 -2.07
CA LEU A 80 9.12 16.29 -2.07
C LEU A 80 9.64 17.08 -0.86
N ASP A 81 9.75 18.40 -1.02
CA ASP A 81 10.13 19.32 0.07
C ASP A 81 8.98 19.62 1.04
N ALA A 82 7.73 19.53 0.57
CA ALA A 82 6.54 19.85 1.34
C ALA A 82 5.58 18.64 1.43
N PRO A 83 4.98 18.39 2.62
CA PRO A 83 4.08 17.26 2.82
C PRO A 83 2.79 17.41 2.04
N ARG A 84 2.21 16.28 1.64
CA ARG A 84 0.86 16.19 1.06
C ARG A 84 -0.15 15.80 2.14
N ALA A 85 -1.42 15.66 1.77
CA ALA A 85 -2.48 15.25 2.68
C ALA A 85 -2.52 13.71 2.90
N PHE A 86 -1.39 13.13 3.32
CA PHE A 86 -1.30 11.72 3.75
C PHE A 86 -1.01 11.64 5.25
N ASP A 87 -1.68 10.71 5.93
CA ASP A 87 -1.43 10.34 7.33
C ASP A 87 -1.93 8.91 7.56
N TRP A 88 -1.90 8.43 8.80
CA TRP A 88 -2.55 7.19 9.22
C TRP A 88 -4.03 7.42 9.51
N TYR A 89 -4.84 6.46 9.08
CA TYR A 89 -6.27 6.46 9.30
C TYR A 89 -6.63 5.50 10.43
N ALA A 90 -7.70 5.84 11.15
CA ALA A 90 -8.32 4.90 12.07
C ALA A 90 -9.05 3.82 11.23
N PRO A 91 -8.72 2.53 11.40
CA PRO A 91 -9.41 1.47 10.68
C PRO A 91 -10.88 1.40 11.12
N SER A 92 -11.78 1.12 10.18
CA SER A 92 -13.21 1.00 10.48
C SER A 92 -13.51 -0.32 11.21
N SER A 93 -13.91 -0.22 12.48
CA SER A 93 -14.37 -1.37 13.26
C SER A 93 -15.63 -2.01 12.66
N ALA A 94 -16.44 -1.26 11.90
CA ALA A 94 -17.57 -1.80 11.16
C ALA A 94 -17.11 -2.73 10.02
N LEU A 95 -16.11 -2.31 9.23
CA LEU A 95 -15.54 -3.16 8.18
C LEU A 95 -14.90 -4.43 8.76
N THR A 96 -14.13 -4.29 9.84
CA THR A 96 -13.52 -5.46 10.51
C THR A 96 -14.59 -6.44 11.01
N ARG A 97 -15.67 -5.96 11.65
CA ARG A 97 -16.78 -6.81 12.09
C ARG A 97 -17.53 -7.46 10.93
N ALA A 98 -17.62 -6.80 9.79
CA ALA A 98 -18.19 -7.35 8.56
C ALA A 98 -17.24 -8.37 7.87
N GLY A 99 -16.04 -8.61 8.40
CA GLY A 99 -15.10 -9.61 7.89
C GLY A 99 -14.03 -9.06 6.94
N PHE A 100 -13.89 -7.74 6.81
CA PHE A 100 -12.78 -7.15 6.05
C PHE A 100 -11.45 -7.33 6.79
N ALA A 101 -10.45 -7.84 6.08
CA ALA A 101 -9.07 -7.91 6.53
C ALA A 101 -8.15 -7.44 5.38
N PRO A 102 -7.36 -6.36 5.56
CA PRO A 102 -6.44 -5.91 4.52
C PRO A 102 -5.22 -6.84 4.39
N THR A 103 -4.61 -6.87 3.21
CA THR A 103 -3.36 -7.57 2.97
C THR A 103 -2.24 -6.91 3.81
N PRO A 104 -1.51 -7.66 4.66
CA PRO A 104 -0.40 -7.09 5.44
C PRO A 104 0.77 -6.62 4.55
N TYR A 105 1.46 -5.56 4.98
CA TYR A 105 2.61 -5.02 4.24
C TYR A 105 3.72 -6.04 3.93
N PRO A 106 4.12 -6.95 4.85
CA PRO A 106 5.12 -7.98 4.52
C PRO A 106 4.69 -8.89 3.37
N ALA A 107 3.41 -9.25 3.32
CA ALA A 107 2.88 -10.08 2.23
C ALA A 107 2.91 -9.34 0.88
N TYR A 108 2.73 -8.02 0.88
CA TYR A 108 2.94 -7.21 -0.31
C TYR A 108 4.40 -7.21 -0.76
N LEU A 109 5.36 -7.02 0.16
CA LEU A 109 6.79 -7.04 -0.18
C LEU A 109 7.22 -8.39 -0.75
N ASP A 110 6.71 -9.49 -0.22
CA ASP A 110 6.99 -10.83 -0.75
C ASP A 110 6.45 -11.02 -2.17
N ARG A 111 5.25 -10.50 -2.46
CA ARG A 111 4.69 -10.48 -3.82
C ARG A 111 5.54 -9.63 -4.77
N LEU A 112 6.01 -8.46 -4.33
CA LEU A 112 6.85 -7.58 -5.14
C LEU A 112 8.18 -8.26 -5.48
N ARG A 113 8.86 -8.84 -4.49
CA ARG A 113 10.11 -9.59 -4.70
C ARG A 113 9.89 -10.76 -5.66
N ALA A 114 8.80 -11.52 -5.50
CA ALA A 114 8.48 -12.62 -6.40
C ALA A 114 8.24 -12.14 -7.84
N ALA A 115 7.56 -11.00 -8.03
CA ALA A 115 7.34 -10.40 -9.35
C ALA A 115 8.67 -9.97 -10.02
N VAL A 116 9.57 -9.36 -9.27
CA VAL A 116 10.91 -8.98 -9.76
C VAL A 116 11.72 -10.22 -10.16
N GLN A 117 11.70 -11.28 -9.34
CA GLN A 117 12.40 -12.54 -9.67
C GLN A 117 11.84 -13.20 -10.93
N ALA A 118 10.51 -13.20 -11.10
CA ALA A 118 9.87 -13.73 -12.31
C ALA A 118 10.26 -12.91 -13.55
N PHE A 119 10.25 -11.58 -13.45
CA PHE A 119 10.67 -10.70 -14.55
C PHE A 119 12.13 -10.94 -14.97
N ILE A 120 13.04 -11.10 -14.00
CA ILE A 120 14.46 -11.40 -14.28
C ILE A 120 14.63 -12.79 -14.92
N ALA A 121 13.85 -13.80 -14.51
CA ALA A 121 13.95 -15.15 -15.06
C ALA A 121 13.43 -15.27 -16.51
N GLU A 122 12.58 -14.34 -16.95
CA GLU A 122 12.03 -14.27 -18.31
C GLU A 122 12.85 -13.38 -19.26
N ALA A 123 13.81 -12.61 -18.75
CA ALA A 123 14.69 -11.69 -19.50
C ALA A 123 15.98 -12.36 -20.01
#